data_AF-A0A1V1P3Z3-F1
#
_entry.id   AF-A0A1V1P3Z3-F1
#
_cell.length_a   1.000
_cell.length_b   1.000
_cell.length_c   1.000
_cell.angle_alpha   90.00
_cell.angle_beta   90.00
_cell.angle_gamma   90.00
#
_symmetry.space_group_name_H-M   'P 1'
#
loop_
_entity.id
_entity.type
_entity.pdbx_description
1 polymer ?
#
loop_
_entity_poly.entity_id
_entity_poly.type
_entity_poly.pdbx_seq_one_letter_code
_entity_poly.pdbx_strand_id
1 'polypeptide(L)'
;MSRPPEYVVLIQMKDHRDHFSLQCDALVDLLKNEDILVTQYFFYNDPRHCFQMTREKRYGLSDLYQRHSDSRLIIYCDGDHFLDPFTGKLEPWLKDLLQFSGRALLTPKAPGLWRQIEVNLARYFIVLPAILDSLYAVVDYFEYPHKYSAEQWIQQGDAALPEYDMDNVHKLKQWLSPECFQWLCACAIYPELNWQLSLDLAQKLFPSGQLTETHVIQLIRLPWFIRGTIPDDARHFLIQSLSATDGQMVRETILDMLKNNPITEADNGFDMYKLTLAFQEWSLSFGNRRLKKDFYHLLFQQPEKEIIQNVTLIKLLDTIPRNPLLFFLPRQFYNQFFKHRLPALGLRTGFRFLRTLLLIVLIFLFMPEPTPYKLPENKPRVSFEFVKIKAGKFMMGSPDSEPGREDDEILHEVELTKDYYMQTTEVTQGQWQAVMGNNPSYLKSCGDCPVERVSWNDAQDFIQKLNQLGQGEFRLPTEAEWEYAARAGTTTPFAFGNCLSTDAANYNGNYPLADCPKGDYRSTTVTVGSLQSNLWKLYDMHGNVYEWCSDWYAPYSSTAVVDPVGPVEGSYRVFRGGDWNNDARYCRSANRDRYSPGYTYYNLGFRLVFRLPPGR
;
A
#
# COMPACT_ATOMS: atom_id res chain seq x y z
N MET A 1 23.36 -49.66 -10.97
CA MET A 1 22.17 -49.45 -10.12
C MET A 1 22.49 -48.30 -9.19
N SER A 2 21.79 -47.17 -9.31
CA SER A 2 21.95 -46.05 -8.36
C SER A 2 21.51 -46.52 -6.98
N ARG A 3 22.28 -46.18 -5.95
CA ARG A 3 21.88 -46.42 -4.55
C ARG A 3 20.54 -45.71 -4.28
N PRO A 4 19.62 -46.31 -3.51
CA PRO A 4 18.37 -45.65 -3.14
C PRO A 4 18.66 -44.40 -2.30
N PRO A 5 17.83 -43.35 -2.38
CA PRO A 5 18.04 -42.13 -1.61
C PRO A 5 17.89 -42.41 -0.11
N GLU A 6 18.74 -41.78 0.69
CA GLU A 6 18.66 -41.81 2.15
C GLU A 6 17.52 -40.93 2.64
N TYR A 7 17.31 -39.79 1.98
CA TYR A 7 16.28 -38.82 2.32
C TYR A 7 15.37 -38.49 1.13
N VAL A 8 14.09 -38.38 1.43
CA VAL A 8 13.10 -37.72 0.57
C VAL A 8 12.77 -36.38 1.19
N VAL A 9 12.96 -35.31 0.43
CA VAL A 9 12.68 -33.95 0.86
C VAL A 9 11.48 -33.39 0.10
N LEU A 10 10.47 -32.91 0.84
CA LEU A 10 9.34 -32.18 0.29
C LEU A 10 9.45 -30.72 0.66
N ILE A 11 9.45 -29.81 -0.32
CA ILE A 11 9.53 -28.38 -0.09
C ILE A 11 8.22 -27.72 -0.54
N GLN A 12 7.55 -27.05 0.39
CA GLN A 12 6.44 -26.16 0.06
C GLN A 12 6.98 -24.94 -0.68
N MET A 13 6.34 -24.61 -1.80
CA MET A 13 6.67 -23.45 -2.62
C MET A 13 5.38 -22.73 -2.98
N LYS A 14 5.23 -21.46 -2.64
CA LYS A 14 4.04 -20.67 -3.01
C LYS A 14 4.12 -20.19 -4.46
N ASP A 15 5.30 -19.72 -4.87
CA ASP A 15 5.64 -19.39 -6.25
C ASP A 15 7.17 -19.54 -6.47
N HIS A 16 7.64 -19.31 -7.70
CA HIS A 16 9.07 -19.44 -8.05
C HIS A 16 9.99 -18.40 -7.38
N ARG A 17 9.42 -17.40 -6.70
CA ARG A 17 10.14 -16.34 -5.96
C ARG A 17 10.04 -16.56 -4.45
N ASP A 18 9.49 -17.69 -4.01
CA ASP A 18 9.34 -18.02 -2.60
C ASP A 18 10.72 -18.21 -1.96
N HIS A 19 11.21 -17.19 -1.28
CA HIS A 19 12.54 -17.15 -0.65
C HIS A 19 12.69 -18.24 0.43
N PHE A 20 11.61 -18.67 1.06
CA PHE A 20 11.67 -19.80 2.00
C PHE A 20 12.02 -21.09 1.24
N SER A 21 11.34 -21.35 0.12
CA SER A 21 11.61 -22.54 -0.70
C SER A 21 13.03 -22.53 -1.27
N LEU A 22 13.54 -21.36 -1.69
CA LEU A 22 14.90 -21.20 -2.22
C LEU A 22 15.97 -21.42 -1.14
N GLN A 23 15.73 -20.95 0.09
CA GLN A 23 16.62 -21.25 1.22
C GLN A 23 16.63 -22.75 1.55
N CYS A 24 15.46 -23.40 1.53
CA CYS A 24 15.37 -24.85 1.78
C CYS A 24 16.06 -25.65 0.66
N ASP A 25 15.94 -25.20 -0.58
CA ASP A 25 16.64 -25.79 -1.74
C ASP A 25 18.16 -25.72 -1.56
N ALA A 26 18.68 -24.56 -1.13
CA ALA A 26 20.10 -24.38 -0.83
C ALA A 26 20.60 -25.31 0.30
N LEU A 27 19.81 -25.49 1.37
CA LEU A 27 20.13 -26.45 2.44
C LEU A 27 20.18 -27.89 1.93
N VAL A 28 19.28 -28.26 1.02
CA VAL A 28 19.28 -29.58 0.39
C VAL A 28 20.50 -29.76 -0.51
N ASP A 29 20.93 -28.73 -1.22
CA ASP A 29 22.14 -28.78 -2.05
C ASP A 29 23.41 -28.92 -1.20
N LEU A 30 23.47 -28.34 0.01
CA LEU A 30 24.55 -28.63 0.96
C LEU A 30 24.62 -30.11 1.32
N LEU A 31 23.48 -30.77 1.58
CA LEU A 31 23.46 -32.21 1.84
C LEU A 31 23.97 -33.03 0.64
N LYS A 32 23.55 -32.67 -0.58
CA LYS A 32 24.01 -33.34 -1.80
C LYS A 32 25.52 -33.17 -2.02
N ASN A 33 26.06 -32.01 -1.68
CA ASN A 33 27.50 -31.71 -1.80
C ASN A 33 28.36 -32.53 -0.81
N GLU A 34 27.77 -32.95 0.32
CA GLU A 34 28.37 -33.89 1.28
C GLU A 34 28.11 -35.37 0.90
N ASP A 35 27.83 -35.65 -0.38
CA ASP A 35 27.53 -36.98 -0.95
C ASP A 35 26.30 -37.68 -0.34
N ILE A 36 25.42 -36.96 0.37
CA ILE A 36 24.17 -37.51 0.89
C ILE A 36 23.16 -37.68 -0.24
N LEU A 37 22.61 -38.89 -0.38
CA LEU A 37 21.65 -39.20 -1.44
C LEU A 37 20.27 -38.66 -1.09
N VAL A 38 19.92 -37.51 -1.67
CA VAL A 38 18.62 -36.85 -1.46
C VAL A 38 17.78 -36.86 -2.74
N THR A 39 16.53 -37.30 -2.63
CA THR A 39 15.52 -37.04 -3.68
C THR A 39 14.58 -35.93 -3.24
N GLN A 40 14.51 -34.87 -4.04
CA GLN A 40 13.73 -33.68 -3.74
C GLN A 40 12.45 -33.61 -4.59
N TYR A 41 11.38 -33.15 -3.96
CA TYR A 41 10.11 -32.80 -4.58
C TYR A 41 9.58 -31.48 -4.03
N PHE A 42 8.78 -30.81 -4.83
CA PHE A 42 8.10 -29.55 -4.50
C PHE A 42 6.59 -29.75 -4.51
N PHE A 43 5.87 -28.94 -3.76
CA PHE A 43 4.41 -28.85 -3.82
C PHE A 43 3.97 -27.40 -3.55
N TYR A 44 2.79 -27.03 -4.04
CA TYR A 44 2.21 -25.71 -3.78
C TYR A 44 1.45 -25.70 -2.44
N ASN A 45 0.18 -25.29 -2.43
CA ASN A 45 -0.64 -25.32 -1.21
C ASN A 45 -1.11 -26.74 -0.85
N ASP A 46 -1.12 -27.68 -1.81
CA ASP A 46 -1.60 -29.04 -1.61
C ASP A 46 -0.45 -30.06 -1.72
N PRO A 47 0.00 -30.67 -0.60
CA PRO A 47 1.07 -31.67 -0.60
C PRO A 47 0.69 -32.98 -1.29
N ARG A 48 -0.58 -33.18 -1.65
CA ARG A 48 -1.01 -34.36 -2.42
C ARG A 48 -0.54 -34.33 -3.87
N HIS A 49 -0.04 -33.19 -4.34
CA HIS A 49 0.35 -32.96 -5.72
C HIS A 49 1.82 -32.52 -5.84
N CYS A 50 2.74 -33.45 -5.59
CA CYS A 50 4.18 -33.19 -5.65
C CYS A 50 4.74 -33.22 -7.07
N PHE A 51 5.87 -32.56 -7.30
CA PHE A 51 6.57 -32.51 -8.59
C PHE A 51 8.07 -32.30 -8.43
N GLN A 52 8.84 -32.42 -9.51
CA GLN A 52 10.26 -32.07 -9.55
C GLN A 52 10.44 -30.93 -10.56
N MET A 53 11.30 -29.95 -10.28
CA MET A 53 11.47 -28.77 -11.16
C MET A 53 11.86 -29.14 -12.59
N THR A 54 12.59 -30.24 -12.77
CA THR A 54 13.07 -30.73 -14.06
C THR A 54 12.06 -31.60 -14.82
N ARG A 55 10.87 -31.86 -14.26
CA ARG A 55 9.88 -32.80 -14.82
C ARG A 55 8.46 -32.26 -14.69
N GLU A 56 7.70 -32.32 -15.78
CA GLU A 56 6.27 -31.95 -15.77
C GLU A 56 5.37 -32.93 -15.00
N LYS A 57 5.89 -34.11 -14.65
CA LYS A 57 5.12 -35.17 -14.00
C LYS A 57 4.78 -34.83 -12.54
N ARG A 58 3.50 -34.98 -12.19
CA ARG A 58 2.99 -34.95 -10.81
C ARG A 58 3.05 -36.32 -10.15
N TYR A 59 3.29 -36.35 -8.85
CA TYR A 59 3.38 -37.54 -8.01
C TYR A 59 2.44 -37.40 -6.82
N GLY A 60 1.64 -38.43 -6.53
CA GLY A 60 0.86 -38.49 -5.30
C GLY A 60 1.71 -38.98 -4.12
N LEU A 61 1.25 -38.73 -2.89
CA LEU A 61 1.97 -39.12 -1.68
C LEU A 61 2.20 -40.65 -1.58
N SER A 62 1.20 -41.44 -1.96
CA SER A 62 1.34 -42.90 -1.99
C SER A 62 2.35 -43.36 -3.05
N ASP A 63 2.45 -42.65 -4.18
CA ASP A 63 3.47 -42.93 -5.21
C ASP A 63 4.88 -42.64 -4.68
N LEU A 64 5.03 -41.56 -3.90
CA LEU A 64 6.31 -41.19 -3.30
C LEU A 64 6.75 -42.25 -2.29
N TYR A 65 5.84 -42.71 -1.42
CA TYR A 65 6.13 -43.77 -0.47
C TYR A 65 6.50 -45.09 -1.16
N GLN A 66 5.75 -45.50 -2.18
CA GLN A 66 6.06 -46.73 -2.92
C GLN A 66 7.44 -46.70 -3.61
N ARG A 67 7.91 -45.51 -4.01
CA ARG A 67 9.21 -45.33 -4.67
C ARG A 67 10.37 -45.25 -3.69
N HIS A 68 10.11 -44.80 -2.46
CA HIS A 68 11.13 -44.39 -1.49
C HIS A 68 10.80 -44.91 -0.08
N SER A 69 10.26 -46.13 0.02
CA SER A 69 9.75 -46.69 1.28
C SER A 69 10.82 -46.81 2.37
N ASP A 70 12.08 -46.97 1.97
CA ASP A 70 13.23 -47.16 2.85
C ASP A 70 13.91 -45.83 3.23
N SER A 71 13.48 -44.72 2.63
CA SER A 71 14.05 -43.39 2.86
C SER A 71 13.40 -42.71 4.08
N ARG A 72 14.12 -41.75 4.67
CA ARG A 72 13.60 -40.86 5.72
C ARG A 72 13.00 -39.61 5.10
N LEU A 73 11.90 -39.13 5.66
CA LEU A 73 11.14 -38.00 5.12
C LEU A 73 11.47 -36.71 5.87
N ILE A 74 11.82 -35.66 5.13
CA ILE A 74 11.95 -34.28 5.63
C ILE A 74 10.98 -33.40 4.86
N ILE A 75 10.16 -32.62 5.56
CA ILE A 75 9.17 -31.73 4.96
C ILE A 75 9.48 -30.30 5.38
N TYR A 76 9.72 -29.40 4.44
CA TYR A 76 9.82 -27.97 4.68
C TYR A 76 8.47 -27.30 4.38
N CYS A 77 7.73 -26.88 5.41
CA CYS A 77 6.41 -26.24 5.24
C CYS A 77 5.95 -25.44 6.47
N ASP A 78 4.95 -24.58 6.29
CA ASP A 78 4.26 -23.86 7.37
C ASP A 78 3.28 -24.73 8.18
N GLY A 79 2.86 -25.87 7.63
CA GLY A 79 2.01 -26.86 8.31
C GLY A 79 0.52 -26.49 8.36
N ASP A 80 0.12 -25.34 7.82
CA ASP A 80 -1.23 -24.78 7.98
C ASP A 80 -2.32 -25.66 7.33
N HIS A 81 -1.96 -26.50 6.35
CA HIS A 81 -2.89 -27.42 5.67
C HIS A 81 -2.90 -28.84 6.24
N PHE A 82 -2.10 -29.14 7.26
CA PHE A 82 -1.96 -30.51 7.78
C PHE A 82 -3.03 -30.85 8.83
N LEU A 83 -3.70 -29.83 9.35
CA LEU A 83 -4.78 -29.97 10.31
C LEU A 83 -6.06 -29.38 9.73
N ASP A 84 -7.18 -30.04 10.00
CA ASP A 84 -8.49 -29.49 9.71
C ASP A 84 -8.70 -28.22 10.54
N PRO A 85 -9.03 -27.07 9.90
CA PRO A 85 -9.03 -25.77 10.57
C PRO A 85 -10.15 -25.63 11.61
N PHE A 86 -11.18 -26.48 11.58
CA PHE A 86 -12.32 -26.41 12.49
C PHE A 86 -12.17 -27.36 13.68
N THR A 87 -11.51 -28.50 13.47
CA THR A 87 -11.39 -29.59 14.46
C THR A 87 -9.99 -29.71 15.04
N GLY A 88 -8.97 -29.12 14.40
CA GLY A 88 -7.57 -29.22 14.79
C GLY A 88 -6.99 -30.64 14.69
N LYS A 89 -7.73 -31.57 14.07
CA LYS A 89 -7.30 -32.96 13.85
C LYS A 89 -6.49 -33.06 12.58
N LEU A 90 -5.62 -34.08 12.51
CA LEU A 90 -4.88 -34.40 11.29
C LEU A 90 -5.83 -34.63 10.12
N GLU A 91 -5.47 -34.05 8.98
CA GLU A 91 -6.17 -34.33 7.73
C GLU A 91 -6.05 -35.82 7.33
N PRO A 92 -7.10 -36.47 6.80
CA PRO A 92 -7.10 -37.91 6.54
C PRO A 92 -6.02 -38.39 5.56
N TRP A 93 -5.55 -37.51 4.67
CA TRP A 93 -4.53 -37.83 3.67
C TRP A 93 -3.12 -37.91 4.27
N LEU A 94 -2.89 -37.41 5.49
CA LEU A 94 -1.59 -37.51 6.15
C LEU A 94 -1.14 -38.94 6.44
N LYS A 95 -2.08 -39.89 6.50
CA LYS A 95 -1.77 -41.31 6.63
C LYS A 95 -0.75 -41.80 5.60
N ASP A 96 -0.67 -41.18 4.42
CA ASP A 96 0.30 -41.52 3.38
C ASP A 96 1.73 -41.08 3.76
N LEU A 97 1.88 -39.94 4.44
CA LEU A 97 3.17 -39.47 4.96
C LEU A 97 3.58 -40.20 6.24
N LEU A 98 2.62 -40.63 7.05
CA LEU A 98 2.87 -41.35 8.31
C LEU A 98 3.43 -42.76 8.10
N GLN A 99 3.46 -43.27 6.87
CA GLN A 99 4.04 -44.58 6.53
C GLN A 99 5.58 -44.58 6.51
N PHE A 100 6.22 -43.42 6.34
CA PHE A 100 7.69 -43.29 6.39
C PHE A 100 8.21 -43.55 7.80
N SER A 101 9.29 -44.30 7.97
CA SER A 101 9.80 -44.71 9.29
C SER A 101 10.42 -43.58 10.12
N GLY A 102 11.04 -42.59 9.46
CA GLY A 102 11.55 -41.34 10.05
C GLY A 102 10.92 -40.13 9.36
N ARG A 103 10.35 -39.20 10.13
CA ARG A 103 9.64 -38.04 9.61
C ARG A 103 9.98 -36.76 10.39
N ALA A 104 10.49 -35.77 9.69
CA ALA A 104 10.78 -34.44 10.21
C ALA A 104 9.97 -33.38 9.47
N LEU A 105 9.52 -32.36 10.20
CA LEU A 105 8.86 -31.17 9.66
C LEU A 105 9.63 -29.94 10.09
N LEU A 106 10.19 -29.23 9.11
CA LEU A 106 10.99 -28.03 9.29
C LEU A 106 10.16 -26.79 8.89
N THR A 107 9.89 -25.92 9.86
CA THR A 107 9.02 -24.74 9.70
C THR A 107 9.83 -23.44 9.70
N PRO A 108 9.41 -22.39 8.97
CA PRO A 108 10.06 -21.08 9.07
C PRO A 108 9.85 -20.41 10.45
N LYS A 109 8.88 -20.88 11.24
CA LYS A 109 8.50 -20.29 12.54
C LYS A 109 9.46 -20.71 13.66
N ALA A 110 9.87 -19.76 14.50
CA ALA A 110 10.61 -20.06 15.75
C ALA A 110 9.73 -20.83 16.74
N PRO A 111 10.31 -21.66 17.63
CA PRO A 111 9.57 -22.34 18.69
C PRO A 111 8.71 -21.41 19.56
N GLY A 112 9.19 -20.21 19.88
CA GLY A 112 8.41 -19.20 20.62
C GLY A 112 7.15 -18.69 19.89
N LEU A 113 7.04 -18.88 18.57
CA LEU A 113 5.89 -18.48 17.74
C LEU A 113 5.02 -19.68 17.35
N TRP A 114 5.33 -20.89 17.84
CA TRP A 114 4.56 -22.07 17.54
C TRP A 114 3.17 -21.98 18.15
N ARG A 115 2.17 -22.28 17.34
CA ARG A 115 0.76 -22.30 17.72
C ARG A 115 0.36 -23.76 17.99
N GLN A 116 -0.94 -23.97 18.19
CA GLN A 116 -1.50 -25.30 18.39
C GLN A 116 -1.19 -26.25 17.23
N ILE A 117 -0.92 -25.72 16.03
CA ILE A 117 -0.60 -26.50 14.83
C ILE A 117 0.71 -27.26 15.02
N GLU A 118 1.81 -26.56 15.27
CA GLU A 118 3.14 -27.16 15.44
C GLU A 118 3.17 -28.11 16.64
N VAL A 119 2.49 -27.74 17.73
CA VAL A 119 2.35 -28.59 18.93
C VAL A 119 1.59 -29.89 18.61
N ASN A 120 0.54 -29.84 17.80
CA ASN A 120 -0.20 -31.03 17.41
C ASN A 120 0.58 -31.90 16.42
N LEU A 121 1.32 -31.29 15.49
CA LEU A 121 2.18 -31.98 14.53
C LEU A 121 3.39 -32.65 15.20
N ALA A 122 3.90 -32.09 16.29
CA ALA A 122 5.01 -32.66 17.08
C ALA A 122 4.70 -34.05 17.65
N ARG A 123 3.43 -34.49 17.65
CA ARG A 123 3.03 -35.86 18.03
C ARG A 123 3.33 -36.90 16.96
N TYR A 124 3.54 -36.46 15.72
CA TYR A 124 3.65 -37.33 14.55
C TYR A 124 4.96 -37.14 13.77
N PHE A 125 5.57 -35.96 13.91
CA PHE A 125 6.82 -35.51 13.30
C PHE A 125 7.75 -34.97 14.38
N ILE A 126 9.07 -35.04 14.16
CA ILE A 126 9.95 -34.08 14.83
C ILE A 126 9.76 -32.72 14.16
N VAL A 127 9.24 -31.73 14.90
CA VAL A 127 9.01 -30.37 14.40
C VAL A 127 10.18 -29.51 14.87
N LEU A 128 10.84 -28.83 13.94
CA LEU A 128 11.99 -27.97 14.22
C LEU A 128 11.98 -26.73 13.31
N PRO A 129 12.66 -25.63 13.66
CA PRO A 129 12.87 -24.53 12.74
C PRO A 129 13.72 -24.96 11.52
N ALA A 130 13.50 -24.36 10.36
CA ALA A 130 14.25 -24.66 9.14
C ALA A 130 15.64 -24.00 9.10
N ILE A 131 16.51 -24.35 10.07
CA ILE A 131 17.94 -23.97 10.18
C ILE A 131 18.84 -25.18 9.94
N LEU A 132 20.11 -24.94 9.58
CA LEU A 132 21.14 -25.98 9.51
C LEU A 132 21.31 -26.74 10.83
N ASP A 133 21.28 -26.05 11.98
CA ASP A 133 21.39 -26.71 13.29
C ASP A 133 20.29 -27.76 13.53
N SER A 134 19.11 -27.53 12.96
CA SER A 134 17.99 -28.46 13.05
C SER A 134 18.19 -29.68 12.17
N LEU A 135 18.97 -29.62 11.10
CA LEU A 135 19.33 -30.80 10.31
C LEU A 135 20.18 -31.78 11.12
N TYR A 136 21.11 -31.30 11.94
CA TYR A 136 21.85 -32.17 12.86
C TYR A 136 20.93 -32.84 13.88
N ALA A 137 19.97 -32.09 14.44
CA ALA A 137 18.97 -32.65 15.36
C ALA A 137 18.04 -33.66 14.68
N VAL A 138 17.69 -33.46 13.41
CA VAL A 138 16.91 -34.42 12.60
C VAL A 138 17.70 -35.73 12.41
N VAL A 139 18.99 -35.65 12.07
CA VAL A 139 19.85 -36.83 11.93
C VAL A 139 19.93 -37.60 13.23
N ASP A 140 20.25 -36.92 14.33
CA ASP A 140 20.32 -37.51 15.65
C ASP A 140 19.00 -38.16 16.08
N TYR A 141 17.86 -37.53 15.78
CA TYR A 141 16.54 -38.09 16.05
C TYR A 141 16.29 -39.37 15.24
N PHE A 142 16.66 -39.38 13.97
CA PHE A 142 16.48 -40.57 13.13
C PHE A 142 17.41 -41.73 13.51
N GLU A 143 18.57 -41.46 14.11
CA GLU A 143 19.48 -42.48 14.64
C GLU A 143 19.12 -42.93 16.07
N TYR A 144 18.69 -42.00 16.92
CA TYR A 144 18.43 -42.24 18.34
C TYR A 144 17.06 -41.66 18.81
N PRO A 145 15.93 -42.24 18.36
CA PRO A 145 14.59 -41.66 18.59
C PRO A 145 14.24 -41.49 20.08
N HIS A 146 14.79 -42.33 20.95
CA HIS A 146 14.49 -42.35 22.39
C HIS A 146 15.21 -41.25 23.19
N LYS A 147 16.20 -40.55 22.61
CA LYS A 147 16.94 -39.49 23.29
C LYS A 147 16.31 -38.11 23.15
N TYR A 148 15.32 -37.96 22.28
CA TYR A 148 14.78 -36.67 21.86
C TYR A 148 13.34 -36.51 22.33
N SER A 149 13.07 -35.45 23.09
CA SER A 149 11.71 -34.97 23.36
C SER A 149 11.51 -33.61 22.67
N ALA A 150 10.39 -33.44 21.96
CA ALA A 150 10.04 -32.18 21.32
C ALA A 150 9.99 -31.00 22.32
N GLU A 151 9.67 -31.31 23.58
CA GLU A 151 9.59 -30.37 24.71
C GLU A 151 10.94 -29.71 25.06
N GLN A 152 12.06 -30.42 24.87
CA GLN A 152 13.40 -29.89 25.16
C GLN A 152 13.81 -28.76 24.19
N TRP A 153 13.44 -28.86 22.90
CA TRP A 153 13.73 -27.82 21.90
C TRP A 153 12.76 -26.63 21.99
N ILE A 154 11.50 -26.86 22.37
CA ILE A 154 10.51 -25.80 22.65
C ILE A 154 11.02 -24.84 23.74
N GLN A 155 11.78 -25.36 24.71
CA GLN A 155 12.37 -24.54 25.78
C GLN A 155 13.71 -23.89 25.42
N GLN A 156 14.41 -24.39 24.40
CA GLN A 156 15.76 -23.94 24.04
C GLN A 156 15.79 -22.95 22.85
N GLY A 157 14.77 -22.94 21.98
CA GLY A 157 14.78 -22.13 20.77
C GLY A 157 14.12 -20.75 20.92
N ASP A 158 14.94 -19.69 20.85
CA ASP A 158 14.55 -18.29 20.56
C ASP A 158 13.19 -17.85 21.16
N ALA A 159 13.03 -18.04 22.46
CA ALA A 159 11.87 -17.58 23.24
C ALA A 159 11.69 -16.04 23.28
N ALA A 160 12.50 -15.28 22.53
CA ALA A 160 12.71 -13.86 22.74
C ALA A 160 12.23 -12.95 21.59
N LEU A 161 11.85 -13.48 20.42
CA LEU A 161 11.39 -12.63 19.31
C LEU A 161 9.87 -12.44 19.40
N PRO A 162 9.37 -11.21 19.70
CA PRO A 162 7.94 -10.96 19.77
C PRO A 162 7.29 -11.20 18.40
N GLU A 163 6.00 -11.55 18.37
CA GLU A 163 5.24 -11.66 17.12
C GLU A 163 5.31 -10.31 16.39
N TYR A 164 5.78 -10.33 15.13
CA TYR A 164 5.85 -9.11 14.34
C TYR A 164 4.44 -8.64 14.01
N ASP A 165 4.11 -7.46 14.52
CA ASP A 165 2.90 -6.71 14.18
C ASP A 165 2.98 -6.29 12.71
N MET A 166 2.31 -7.07 11.86
CA MET A 166 2.30 -6.94 10.41
C MET A 166 1.82 -5.57 9.92
N ASP A 167 1.16 -4.80 10.78
CA ASP A 167 0.62 -3.48 10.47
C ASP A 167 1.57 -2.34 10.86
N ASN A 168 2.71 -2.64 11.50
CA ASN A 168 3.63 -1.62 12.01
C ASN A 168 5.09 -1.80 11.52
N VAL A 169 5.38 -1.18 10.38
CA VAL A 169 6.72 -1.11 9.77
C VAL A 169 7.77 -0.49 10.69
N HIS A 170 7.40 0.45 11.56
CA HIS A 170 8.37 1.16 12.41
C HIS A 170 8.94 0.29 13.53
N LYS A 171 8.28 -0.82 13.87
CA LYS A 171 8.79 -1.82 14.81
C LYS A 171 9.84 -2.76 14.21
N LEU A 172 10.06 -2.74 12.88
CA LEU A 172 11.06 -3.60 12.22
C LEU A 172 12.46 -3.45 12.81
N LYS A 173 12.86 -2.22 13.18
CA LYS A 173 14.17 -1.93 13.77
C LYS A 173 14.35 -2.52 15.18
N GLN A 174 13.25 -2.74 15.90
CA GLN A 174 13.25 -3.34 17.23
C GLN A 174 13.16 -4.87 17.17
N TRP A 175 12.55 -5.38 16.09
CA TRP A 175 12.32 -6.81 15.90
C TRP A 175 13.51 -7.53 15.24
N LEU A 176 14.18 -6.87 14.30
CA LEU A 176 15.36 -7.40 13.62
C LEU A 176 16.63 -7.08 14.40
N SER A 177 17.65 -7.95 14.28
CA SER A 177 19.01 -7.55 14.66
C SER A 177 19.46 -6.32 13.86
N PRO A 178 20.38 -5.48 14.38
CA PRO A 178 20.92 -4.34 13.65
C PRO A 178 21.44 -4.71 12.25
N GLU A 179 22.11 -5.86 12.15
CA GLU A 179 22.66 -6.41 10.91
C GLU A 179 21.54 -6.80 9.93
N CYS A 180 20.51 -7.51 10.41
CA CYS A 180 19.33 -7.85 9.62
C CYS A 180 18.59 -6.60 9.11
N PHE A 181 18.42 -5.60 9.98
CA PHE A 181 17.74 -4.37 9.62
C PHE A 181 18.51 -3.61 8.53
N GLN A 182 19.83 -3.50 8.65
CA GLN A 182 20.69 -2.86 7.64
C GLN A 182 20.68 -3.66 6.33
N TRP A 183 20.74 -5.00 6.39
CA TRP A 183 20.62 -5.86 5.21
C TRP A 183 19.27 -5.67 4.50
N LEU A 184 18.18 -5.63 5.27
CA LEU A 184 16.85 -5.37 4.74
C LEU A 184 16.73 -3.97 4.13
N CYS A 185 17.36 -2.95 4.74
CA CYS A 185 17.43 -1.60 4.16
C CYS A 185 18.14 -1.58 2.81
N ALA A 186 19.22 -2.34 2.65
CA ALA A 186 19.88 -2.49 1.36
C ALA A 186 19.00 -3.22 0.33
N CYS A 187 18.29 -4.25 0.76
CA CYS A 187 17.33 -4.96 -0.10
C CYS A 187 16.18 -4.05 -0.57
N ALA A 188 15.84 -3.03 0.21
CA ALA A 188 14.78 -2.08 -0.14
C ALA A 188 15.12 -1.15 -1.33
N ILE A 189 16.40 -1.02 -1.71
CA ILE A 189 16.83 -0.13 -2.81
C ILE A 189 16.30 -0.58 -4.17
N TYR A 190 16.03 -1.87 -4.38
CA TYR A 190 15.62 -2.40 -5.68
C TYR A 190 14.20 -2.99 -5.66
N PRO A 191 13.39 -2.83 -6.73
CA PRO A 191 11.92 -2.91 -6.63
C PRO A 191 11.35 -4.32 -6.39
N GLU A 192 11.95 -5.33 -7.01
CA GLU A 192 11.55 -6.73 -6.85
C GLU A 192 12.66 -7.47 -6.13
N LEU A 193 12.36 -8.11 -4.99
CA LEU A 193 13.40 -8.83 -4.26
C LEU A 193 13.83 -10.06 -5.05
N ASN A 194 15.14 -10.21 -5.19
CA ASN A 194 15.76 -11.35 -5.82
C ASN A 194 16.68 -12.00 -4.79
N TRP A 195 16.46 -13.29 -4.54
CA TRP A 195 17.14 -14.03 -3.51
C TRP A 195 18.68 -13.96 -3.63
N GLN A 196 19.22 -14.21 -4.83
CA GLN A 196 20.66 -14.20 -5.06
C GLN A 196 21.26 -12.81 -4.85
N LEU A 197 20.60 -11.77 -5.38
CA LEU A 197 21.03 -10.38 -5.19
C LEU A 197 20.98 -9.98 -3.72
N SER A 198 19.95 -10.39 -2.99
CA SER A 198 19.86 -10.17 -1.54
C SER A 198 21.04 -10.80 -0.80
N LEU A 199 21.43 -12.03 -1.14
CA LEU A 199 22.58 -12.70 -0.52
C LEU A 199 23.92 -12.02 -0.87
N ASP A 200 24.12 -11.65 -2.13
CA ASP A 200 25.35 -10.98 -2.59
C ASP A 200 25.53 -9.61 -1.89
N LEU A 201 24.42 -8.86 -1.72
CA LEU A 201 24.41 -7.61 -0.95
C LEU A 201 24.77 -7.84 0.52
N ALA A 202 24.26 -8.92 1.12
CA ALA A 202 24.60 -9.30 2.48
C ALA A 202 26.11 -9.54 2.64
N GLN A 203 26.72 -10.31 1.74
CA GLN A 203 28.16 -10.60 1.78
C GLN A 203 29.01 -9.33 1.63
N LYS A 204 28.57 -8.38 0.80
CA LYS A 204 29.30 -7.11 0.63
C LYS A 204 29.14 -6.14 1.80
N LEU A 205 27.97 -6.08 2.43
CA LEU A 205 27.74 -5.28 3.64
C LEU A 205 28.51 -5.84 4.83
N PHE A 206 28.62 -7.17 4.92
CA PHE A 206 29.17 -7.88 6.08
C PHE A 206 30.29 -8.86 5.68
N PRO A 207 31.41 -8.37 5.12
CA PRO A 207 32.48 -9.23 4.58
C PRO A 207 33.20 -10.06 5.64
N SER A 208 33.07 -9.71 6.92
CA SER A 208 33.72 -10.37 8.06
C SER A 208 32.99 -11.63 8.56
N GLY A 209 31.92 -12.08 7.89
CA GLY A 209 31.13 -13.24 8.34
C GLY A 209 30.24 -12.96 9.54
N GLN A 210 29.78 -11.70 9.71
CA GLN A 210 28.89 -11.31 10.81
C GLN A 210 27.47 -11.85 10.64
N LEU A 211 27.06 -12.16 9.40
CA LEU A 211 25.76 -12.76 9.12
C LEU A 211 25.82 -14.28 9.27
N THR A 212 24.84 -14.79 10.00
CA THR A 212 24.59 -16.22 10.24
C THR A 212 23.24 -16.60 9.64
N GLU A 213 22.94 -17.90 9.52
CA GLU A 213 21.63 -18.37 9.03
C GLU A 213 20.44 -17.88 9.86
N THR A 214 20.65 -17.60 11.15
CA THR A 214 19.62 -17.00 12.01
C THR A 214 19.15 -15.64 11.48
N HIS A 215 20.02 -14.87 10.82
CA HIS A 215 19.67 -13.61 10.17
C HIS A 215 18.77 -13.82 8.95
N VAL A 216 19.10 -14.81 8.12
CA VAL A 216 18.30 -15.21 6.95
C VAL A 216 16.86 -15.53 7.36
N ILE A 217 16.71 -16.28 8.45
CA ILE A 217 15.39 -16.70 8.93
C ILE A 217 14.59 -15.56 9.53
N GLN A 218 15.23 -14.57 10.17
CA GLN A 218 14.51 -13.37 10.59
C GLN A 218 13.87 -12.65 9.39
N LEU A 219 14.56 -12.56 8.25
CA LEU A 219 13.98 -11.97 7.05
C LEU A 219 12.91 -12.86 6.41
N ILE A 220 13.15 -14.16 6.30
CA ILE A 220 12.20 -15.13 5.74
C ILE A 220 10.99 -15.35 6.66
N ARG A 221 10.93 -14.76 7.85
CA ARG A 221 9.71 -14.71 8.67
C ARG A 221 8.78 -13.56 8.29
N LEU A 222 9.25 -12.56 7.54
CA LEU A 222 8.43 -11.46 7.04
C LEU A 222 7.57 -11.97 5.85
N PRO A 223 6.24 -11.99 5.95
CA PRO A 223 5.36 -12.61 4.94
C PRO A 223 5.52 -12.06 3.52
N TRP A 224 5.87 -10.78 3.39
CA TRP A 224 6.14 -10.14 2.11
C TRP A 224 7.52 -10.50 1.56
N PHE A 225 8.53 -10.61 2.43
CA PHE A 225 9.90 -10.96 2.06
C PHE A 225 9.97 -12.41 1.56
N ILE A 226 9.22 -13.33 2.19
CA ILE A 226 9.03 -14.70 1.68
C ILE A 226 8.57 -14.68 0.22
N ARG A 227 7.63 -13.80 -0.11
CA ARG A 227 7.03 -13.70 -1.45
C ARG A 227 7.89 -12.91 -2.45
N GLY A 228 9.11 -12.53 -2.08
CA GLY A 228 9.98 -11.70 -2.93
C GLY A 228 9.49 -10.26 -3.11
N THR A 229 8.70 -9.73 -2.17
CA THR A 229 8.12 -8.37 -2.25
C THR A 229 8.41 -7.57 -0.99
N ILE A 230 8.43 -6.23 -1.06
CA ILE A 230 8.41 -5.36 0.14
C ILE A 230 7.24 -4.39 -0.04
N PRO A 231 6.31 -4.28 0.92
CA PRO A 231 5.23 -3.30 0.88
C PRO A 231 5.80 -1.88 0.75
N ASP A 232 5.11 -1.01 0.02
CA ASP A 232 5.64 0.32 -0.31
C ASP A 232 6.00 1.15 0.93
N ASP A 233 5.17 1.09 1.97
CA ASP A 233 5.40 1.81 3.23
C ASP A 233 6.64 1.28 3.95
N ALA A 234 6.81 -0.06 3.95
CA ALA A 234 8.00 -0.72 4.49
C ALA A 234 9.25 -0.32 3.72
N ARG A 235 9.19 -0.39 2.40
CA ARG A 235 10.30 -0.06 1.50
C ARG A 235 10.75 1.39 1.67
N HIS A 236 9.80 2.33 1.77
CA HIS A 236 10.12 3.74 1.96
C HIS A 236 10.86 3.99 3.28
N PHE A 237 10.34 3.45 4.38
CA PHE A 237 10.95 3.54 5.69
C PHE A 237 12.37 2.94 5.71
N LEU A 238 12.55 1.79 5.07
CA LEU A 238 13.83 1.09 4.97
C LEU A 238 14.86 1.88 4.16
N ILE A 239 14.47 2.46 3.01
CA ILE A 239 15.37 3.31 2.20
C ILE A 239 15.80 4.56 2.99
N GLN A 240 14.87 5.21 3.70
CA GLN A 240 15.19 6.38 4.54
C GLN A 240 16.10 6.05 5.72
N SER A 241 16.04 4.82 6.20
CA SER A 241 16.85 4.34 7.32
C SER A 241 18.27 3.95 6.91
N LEU A 242 18.57 3.88 5.62
CA LEU A 242 19.88 3.51 5.11
C LEU A 242 20.83 4.71 5.12
N SER A 243 22.07 4.48 5.58
CA SER A 243 23.11 5.52 5.57
C SER A 243 23.47 5.94 4.14
N ALA A 244 23.93 7.18 3.95
CA ALA A 244 24.32 7.65 2.62
C ALA A 244 25.49 6.85 2.03
N THR A 245 26.43 6.42 2.87
CA THR A 245 27.59 5.61 2.49
C THR A 245 27.19 4.21 2.05
N ASP A 246 26.35 3.53 2.84
CA ASP A 246 25.88 2.17 2.50
C ASP A 246 24.97 2.22 1.28
N GLY A 247 24.13 3.25 1.19
CA GLY A 247 23.28 3.49 0.03
C GLY A 247 24.07 3.71 -1.26
N GLN A 248 25.26 4.33 -1.21
CA GLN A 248 26.12 4.45 -2.38
C GLN A 248 26.73 3.10 -2.76
N MET A 249 27.30 2.38 -1.78
CA MET A 249 27.92 1.07 -2.00
C MET A 249 26.94 0.04 -2.57
N VAL A 250 25.71 0.01 -2.06
CA VAL A 250 24.64 -0.87 -2.55
C VAL A 250 24.31 -0.57 -4.01
N ARG A 251 24.20 0.72 -4.38
CA ARG A 251 23.93 1.14 -5.77
C ARG A 251 25.08 0.80 -6.70
N GLU A 252 26.32 0.98 -6.28
CA GLU A 252 27.52 0.57 -7.03
C GLU A 252 27.53 -0.95 -7.24
N THR A 253 27.20 -1.72 -6.21
CA THR A 253 27.10 -3.18 -6.29
C THR A 253 26.05 -3.64 -7.29
N ILE A 254 24.85 -3.07 -7.21
CA ILE A 254 23.77 -3.39 -8.15
C ILE A 254 24.21 -3.05 -9.57
N LEU A 255 24.85 -1.90 -9.76
CA LEU A 255 25.35 -1.48 -11.07
C LEU A 255 26.37 -2.45 -11.64
N ASP A 256 27.34 -2.90 -10.83
CA ASP A 256 28.34 -3.89 -11.24
C ASP A 256 27.69 -5.22 -11.60
N MET A 257 26.71 -5.69 -10.83
CA MET A 257 26.00 -6.94 -11.10
C MET A 257 25.20 -6.89 -12.39
N LEU A 258 24.48 -5.78 -12.64
CA LEU A 258 23.75 -5.57 -13.89
C LEU A 258 24.71 -5.55 -15.08
N LYS A 259 25.86 -4.88 -14.95
CA LYS A 259 26.87 -4.82 -16.03
C LYS A 259 27.54 -6.16 -16.31
N ASN A 260 27.75 -6.98 -15.28
CA ASN A 260 28.41 -8.28 -15.42
C ASN A 260 27.46 -9.40 -15.88
N ASN A 261 26.14 -9.23 -15.72
CA ASN A 261 25.12 -10.18 -16.18
C ASN A 261 24.12 -9.49 -17.14
N PRO A 262 24.56 -9.07 -18.33
CA PRO A 262 23.68 -8.42 -19.28
C PRO A 262 22.66 -9.42 -19.83
N ILE A 263 21.38 -9.04 -19.80
CA ILE A 263 20.33 -9.75 -20.54
C ILE A 263 20.24 -9.22 -21.98
N THR A 264 19.80 -10.06 -22.91
CA THR A 264 19.74 -9.75 -24.34
C THR A 264 18.38 -9.16 -24.74
N GLU A 265 18.32 -8.49 -25.90
CA GLU A 265 17.06 -7.94 -26.46
C GLU A 265 15.98 -9.01 -26.69
N ALA A 266 16.36 -10.28 -26.77
CA ALA A 266 15.45 -11.40 -26.93
C ALA A 266 14.83 -11.90 -25.61
N ASP A 267 15.36 -11.46 -24.47
CA ASP A 267 14.92 -11.91 -23.14
C ASP A 267 13.76 -11.07 -22.62
N ASN A 268 12.74 -11.74 -22.05
CA ASN A 268 11.64 -11.05 -21.38
C ASN A 268 12.18 -10.24 -20.20
N GLY A 269 11.86 -8.94 -20.14
CA GLY A 269 12.33 -8.02 -19.08
C GLY A 269 13.53 -7.15 -19.46
N PHE A 270 14.03 -7.24 -20.69
CA PHE A 270 15.13 -6.42 -21.20
C PHE A 270 14.92 -4.90 -21.05
N ASP A 271 13.69 -4.42 -21.28
CA ASP A 271 13.35 -3.00 -21.12
C ASP A 271 13.43 -2.53 -19.66
N MET A 272 12.98 -3.38 -18.72
CA MET A 272 13.12 -3.11 -17.28
C MET A 272 14.56 -3.17 -16.80
N TYR A 273 15.38 -4.06 -17.35
CA TYR A 273 16.82 -4.08 -17.11
C TYR A 273 17.49 -2.78 -17.57
N LYS A 274 17.21 -2.30 -18.80
CA LYS A 274 17.73 -1.03 -19.32
C LYS A 274 17.30 0.17 -18.46
N LEU A 275 16.04 0.20 -18.05
CA LEU A 275 15.51 1.26 -17.18
C LEU A 275 16.22 1.26 -15.82
N THR A 276 16.36 0.09 -15.21
CA THR A 276 17.01 -0.08 -13.91
C THR A 276 18.49 0.31 -13.99
N LEU A 277 19.20 -0.12 -15.04
CA LEU A 277 20.59 0.25 -15.27
C LEU A 277 20.76 1.77 -15.39
N ALA A 278 19.96 2.43 -16.23
CA ALA A 278 20.02 3.88 -16.44
C ALA A 278 19.69 4.66 -15.15
N PHE A 279 18.76 4.15 -14.35
CA PHE A 279 18.45 4.73 -13.04
C PHE A 279 19.63 4.63 -12.07
N GLN A 280 20.24 3.45 -11.94
CA GLN A 280 21.37 3.26 -11.02
C GLN A 280 22.56 4.15 -11.43
N GLU A 281 22.90 4.22 -12.72
CA GLU A 281 23.97 5.09 -13.22
C GLU A 281 23.73 6.57 -12.93
N TRP A 282 22.50 7.04 -13.12
CA TRP A 282 22.16 8.43 -12.80
C TRP A 282 22.15 8.67 -11.29
N SER A 283 21.67 7.72 -10.49
CA SER A 283 21.58 7.86 -9.04
C SER A 283 22.93 7.96 -8.34
N LEU A 284 23.97 7.35 -8.90
CA LEU A 284 25.35 7.49 -8.42
C LEU A 284 26.00 8.83 -8.82
N SER A 285 25.36 9.58 -9.72
CA SER A 285 25.87 10.85 -10.24
C SER A 285 24.75 11.89 -10.32
N PHE A 286 24.05 12.11 -9.20
CA PHE A 286 23.01 13.12 -9.06
C PHE A 286 23.57 14.51 -9.41
N GLY A 287 23.35 14.95 -10.67
CA GLY A 287 23.93 16.16 -11.23
C GLY A 287 24.32 16.03 -12.72
N ASN A 288 24.54 14.80 -13.18
CA ASN A 288 24.83 14.52 -14.59
C ASN A 288 23.55 14.63 -15.44
N ARG A 289 23.43 15.73 -16.19
CA ARG A 289 22.25 16.03 -17.02
C ARG A 289 22.03 15.04 -18.16
N ARG A 290 23.10 14.41 -18.66
CA ARG A 290 23.03 13.43 -19.75
C ARG A 290 22.39 12.14 -19.26
N LEU A 291 22.94 11.54 -18.19
CA LEU A 291 22.40 10.33 -17.59
C LEU A 291 20.94 10.52 -17.11
N LYS A 292 20.62 11.71 -16.58
CA LYS A 292 19.24 12.08 -16.28
C LYS A 292 18.36 12.00 -17.53
N LYS A 293 18.75 12.65 -18.63
CA LYS A 293 17.96 12.66 -19.86
C LYS A 293 17.77 11.25 -20.42
N ASP A 294 18.82 10.43 -20.39
CA ASP A 294 18.81 9.05 -20.90
C ASP A 294 17.86 8.16 -20.07
N PHE A 295 17.89 8.28 -18.73
CA PHE A 295 16.94 7.62 -17.83
C PHE A 295 15.49 8.03 -18.09
N TYR A 296 15.19 9.34 -18.14
CA TYR A 296 13.82 9.82 -18.37
C TYR A 296 13.30 9.40 -19.76
N HIS A 297 14.16 9.35 -20.78
CA HIS A 297 13.79 8.87 -22.10
C HIS A 297 13.32 7.40 -22.07
N LEU A 298 14.06 6.52 -21.39
CA LEU A 298 13.69 5.11 -21.23
C LEU A 298 12.43 4.94 -20.38
N LEU A 299 12.26 5.76 -19.33
CA LEU A 299 11.07 5.76 -18.48
C LEU A 299 9.79 6.06 -19.27
N PHE A 300 9.81 7.09 -20.12
CA PHE A 300 8.65 7.48 -20.93
C PHE A 300 8.35 6.53 -22.09
N GLN A 301 9.19 5.52 -22.32
CA GLN A 301 8.95 4.46 -23.30
C GLN A 301 8.24 3.25 -22.69
N GLN A 302 8.13 3.15 -21.36
CA GLN A 302 7.47 2.03 -20.69
C GLN A 302 5.93 2.17 -20.73
N PRO A 303 5.17 1.06 -20.77
CA PRO A 303 3.72 1.07 -20.60
C PRO A 303 3.33 1.69 -19.25
N GLU A 304 2.26 2.48 -19.23
CA GLU A 304 1.80 3.23 -18.03
C GLU A 304 1.58 2.31 -16.81
N LYS A 305 1.16 1.06 -17.05
CA LYS A 305 0.97 0.01 -16.02
C LYS A 305 2.28 -0.42 -15.33
N GLU A 306 3.40 -0.46 -16.05
CA GLU A 306 4.72 -0.85 -15.51
C GLU A 306 5.42 0.32 -14.79
N ILE A 307 5.17 1.56 -15.26
CA ILE A 307 5.58 2.80 -14.58
C ILE A 307 4.89 2.91 -13.21
N ILE A 308 3.59 2.62 -13.16
CA ILE A 308 2.78 2.64 -11.93
C ILE A 308 3.20 1.53 -10.96
N GLN A 309 3.64 0.36 -11.45
CA GLN A 309 4.18 -0.71 -10.60
C GLN A 309 5.53 -0.35 -9.95
N ASN A 310 6.25 0.64 -10.49
CA ASN A 310 7.53 1.13 -9.96
C ASN A 310 7.36 2.44 -9.16
N VAL A 311 6.42 2.48 -8.19
CA VAL A 311 6.18 3.63 -7.30
C VAL A 311 7.44 4.08 -6.54
N THR A 312 8.36 3.16 -6.25
CA THR A 312 9.66 3.47 -5.63
C THR A 312 10.52 4.36 -6.53
N LEU A 313 10.51 4.15 -7.85
CA LEU A 313 11.22 5.00 -8.82
C LEU A 313 10.64 6.41 -8.82
N ILE A 314 9.31 6.52 -8.77
CA ILE A 314 8.56 7.79 -8.75
C ILE A 314 8.81 8.57 -7.45
N LYS A 315 8.81 7.90 -6.29
CA LYS A 315 9.06 8.54 -4.99
C LYS A 315 10.55 8.79 -4.73
N LEU A 316 11.47 7.94 -5.21
CA LEU A 316 12.91 8.20 -5.08
C LEU A 316 13.33 9.43 -5.91
N LEU A 317 12.71 9.62 -7.09
CA LEU A 317 12.82 10.84 -7.90
C LEU A 317 12.45 12.11 -7.13
N ASP A 318 11.50 12.02 -6.19
CA ASP A 318 11.10 13.13 -5.32
C ASP A 318 12.05 13.33 -4.12
N THR A 319 12.77 12.30 -3.68
CA THR A 319 13.74 12.37 -2.56
C THR A 319 15.13 12.88 -2.96
N ILE A 320 15.43 13.02 -4.26
CA ILE A 320 16.68 13.61 -4.72
C ILE A 320 16.75 15.05 -4.20
N PRO A 321 17.84 15.48 -3.52
CA PRO A 321 17.96 16.83 -3.04
C PRO A 321 17.78 17.78 -4.22
N ARG A 322 16.63 18.46 -4.27
CA ARG A 322 16.38 19.54 -5.21
C ARG A 322 17.42 20.60 -4.87
N ASN A 323 18.43 20.70 -5.74
CA ASN A 323 19.53 21.65 -5.66
C ASN A 323 19.02 22.99 -5.08
N PRO A 324 19.58 23.52 -3.97
CA PRO A 324 19.03 24.68 -3.26
C PRO A 324 19.09 25.99 -4.06
N LEU A 325 19.53 25.94 -5.31
CA LEU A 325 19.57 27.05 -6.28
C LEU A 325 18.49 26.97 -7.37
N LEU A 326 17.39 26.26 -7.13
CA LEU A 326 16.14 26.55 -7.85
C LEU A 326 15.28 27.50 -7.02
N PHE A 327 15.72 28.77 -6.98
CA PHE A 327 14.88 29.89 -6.58
C PHE A 327 13.61 29.89 -7.43
N PHE A 328 12.46 29.65 -6.80
CA PHE A 328 11.21 30.19 -7.29
C PHE A 328 11.28 31.72 -7.15
N LEU A 329 11.51 32.42 -8.25
CA LEU A 329 11.13 33.83 -8.34
C LEU A 329 9.61 33.86 -8.56
N PRO A 330 8.83 34.52 -7.68
CA PRO A 330 7.40 34.68 -7.89
C PRO A 330 7.12 35.26 -9.28
N ARG A 331 6.08 34.77 -9.99
CA ARG A 331 5.77 35.16 -11.38
C ARG A 331 5.69 36.68 -11.61
N GLN A 332 5.39 37.46 -10.57
CA GLN A 332 5.36 38.91 -10.60
C GLN A 332 6.76 39.54 -10.81
N PHE A 333 7.82 38.91 -10.28
CA PHE A 333 9.21 39.35 -10.45
C PHE A 333 9.87 38.82 -11.73
N TYR A 334 9.42 37.68 -12.27
CA TYR A 334 9.94 37.12 -13.53
C TYR A 334 9.76 38.08 -14.72
N ASN A 335 8.63 38.79 -14.76
CA ASN A 335 8.34 39.77 -15.82
C ASN A 335 9.05 41.12 -15.64
N GLN A 336 9.53 41.42 -14.42
CA GLN A 336 10.33 42.63 -14.15
C GLN A 336 11.80 42.44 -14.55
N PHE A 337 12.37 41.25 -14.37
CA PHE A 337 13.77 40.98 -14.71
C PHE A 337 13.98 40.44 -16.12
N PHE A 338 12.91 40.01 -16.82
CA PHE A 338 12.97 39.46 -18.18
C PHE A 338 11.76 39.88 -19.02
N LYS A 339 11.84 41.04 -19.68
CA LYS A 339 10.89 41.39 -20.74
C LYS A 339 11.43 40.88 -22.08
N HIS A 340 10.71 39.96 -22.71
CA HIS A 340 11.10 39.25 -23.95
C HIS A 340 12.38 38.39 -23.88
N ARG A 341 12.58 37.68 -22.76
CA ARG A 341 13.53 36.55 -22.64
C ARG A 341 15.03 36.84 -22.85
N LEU A 342 15.59 37.92 -22.28
CA LEU A 342 17.03 38.00 -21.99
C LEU A 342 17.31 38.61 -20.60
N PRO A 343 18.32 38.11 -19.84
CA PRO A 343 18.64 38.59 -18.48
C PRO A 343 19.28 39.98 -18.44
N ALA A 344 18.82 40.82 -17.52
CA ALA A 344 19.44 42.09 -17.16
C ALA A 344 20.76 41.89 -16.39
N LEU A 345 21.86 41.86 -17.17
CA LEU A 345 23.24 42.25 -16.83
C LEU A 345 24.15 41.32 -16.00
N GLY A 346 25.26 40.95 -16.64
CA GLY A 346 26.58 40.74 -16.04
C GLY A 346 27.65 41.44 -16.90
N LEU A 347 28.53 42.22 -16.26
CA LEU A 347 29.35 43.33 -16.77
C LEU A 347 30.42 43.05 -17.86
N ARG A 348 30.42 41.90 -18.54
CA ARG A 348 31.30 41.66 -19.70
C ARG A 348 30.57 41.58 -21.04
N THR A 349 29.24 41.55 -21.05
CA THR A 349 28.41 41.45 -22.27
C THR A 349 27.87 42.81 -22.76
N GLY A 350 28.03 43.89 -21.98
CA GLY A 350 27.48 45.22 -22.30
C GLY A 350 28.14 45.94 -23.49
N PHE A 351 29.43 45.69 -23.76
CA PHE A 351 30.15 46.40 -24.82
C PHE A 351 29.80 45.95 -26.24
N ARG A 352 29.30 44.72 -26.42
CA ARG A 352 28.92 44.19 -27.75
C ARG A 352 27.51 44.58 -28.17
N PHE A 353 26.62 44.79 -27.21
CA PHE A 353 25.21 45.16 -27.44
C PHE A 353 25.01 46.61 -27.92
N LEU A 354 25.89 47.53 -27.52
CA LEU A 354 25.79 48.95 -27.91
C LEU A 354 25.92 49.15 -29.43
N ARG A 355 26.66 48.26 -30.12
CA ARG A 355 26.90 48.34 -31.56
C ARG A 355 25.72 47.83 -32.39
N THR A 356 24.95 46.89 -31.87
CA THR A 356 23.82 46.24 -32.57
C THR A 356 22.52 47.00 -32.36
N LEU A 357 22.36 47.66 -31.20
CA LEU A 357 21.18 48.46 -30.87
C LEU A 357 21.03 49.69 -31.78
N LEU A 358 22.14 50.32 -32.16
CA LEU A 358 22.17 51.51 -33.03
C LEU A 358 21.62 51.22 -34.44
N LEU A 359 21.71 49.97 -34.89
CA LEU A 359 21.22 49.51 -36.20
C LEU A 359 19.71 49.25 -36.20
N ILE A 360 19.14 48.88 -35.05
CA ILE A 360 17.74 48.45 -34.92
C ILE A 360 16.81 49.66 -34.66
N VAL A 361 17.31 50.71 -34.01
CA VAL A 361 16.56 51.97 -33.78
C VAL A 361 16.16 52.66 -35.09
N LEU A 362 16.97 52.52 -36.15
CA LEU A 362 16.66 53.05 -37.49
C LEU A 362 15.46 52.34 -38.16
N ILE A 363 15.18 51.09 -37.78
CA ILE A 363 14.12 50.26 -38.38
C ILE A 363 12.77 50.53 -37.69
N PHE A 364 12.77 50.93 -36.42
CA PHE A 364 11.55 51.13 -35.62
C PHE A 364 10.86 52.49 -35.83
N LEU A 365 11.48 53.46 -36.51
CA LEU A 365 10.88 54.78 -36.79
C LEU A 365 9.78 54.75 -37.87
N PHE A 366 9.50 53.61 -38.50
CA PHE A 366 8.73 53.54 -39.75
C PHE A 366 7.53 52.55 -39.78
N MET A 367 6.89 52.14 -38.68
CA MET A 367 5.68 51.32 -38.76
C MET A 367 4.50 51.76 -37.86
N PRO A 368 3.24 51.71 -38.36
CA PRO A 368 2.06 52.32 -37.71
C PRO A 368 1.30 51.36 -36.76
N GLU A 369 0.47 51.93 -35.87
CA GLU A 369 -0.15 51.25 -34.71
C GLU A 369 -1.37 50.33 -35.01
N PRO A 370 -1.63 49.28 -34.19
CA PRO A 370 -2.74 48.35 -34.35
C PRO A 370 -3.94 48.55 -33.38
N THR A 371 -5.12 48.17 -33.84
CA THR A 371 -6.41 48.12 -33.11
C THR A 371 -6.56 46.92 -32.16
N PRO A 372 -7.44 46.98 -31.13
CA PRO A 372 -7.48 46.00 -30.03
C PRO A 372 -8.28 44.70 -30.34
N TYR A 373 -7.84 43.59 -29.74
CA TYR A 373 -8.31 42.21 -29.96
C TYR A 373 -9.20 41.70 -28.80
N LYS A 374 -10.31 41.00 -29.12
CA LYS A 374 -11.22 40.33 -28.15
C LYS A 374 -10.74 38.90 -27.79
N LEU A 375 -10.85 38.52 -26.52
CA LEU A 375 -10.48 37.19 -26.00
C LEU A 375 -11.45 36.07 -26.46
N PRO A 376 -10.96 34.84 -26.70
CA PRO A 376 -11.81 33.70 -27.06
C PRO A 376 -12.50 33.06 -25.85
N GLU A 377 -13.81 32.81 -25.97
CA GLU A 377 -14.61 31.97 -25.08
C GLU A 377 -14.37 30.47 -25.36
N ASN A 378 -14.51 29.64 -24.33
CA ASN A 378 -14.48 28.16 -24.27
C ASN A 378 -13.20 27.48 -23.70
N LYS A 379 -13.11 27.49 -22.36
CA LYS A 379 -12.74 26.31 -21.57
C LYS A 379 -13.92 26.01 -20.64
N PRO A 380 -14.41 24.76 -20.50
CA PRO A 380 -15.49 24.47 -19.59
C PRO A 380 -15.04 24.82 -18.17
N ARG A 381 -15.71 25.79 -17.54
CA ARG A 381 -15.55 26.05 -16.11
C ARG A 381 -16.24 24.91 -15.38
N VAL A 382 -15.46 24.03 -14.75
CA VAL A 382 -16.01 23.13 -13.73
C VAL A 382 -16.54 24.02 -12.62
N SER A 383 -17.84 23.97 -12.37
CA SER A 383 -18.48 24.76 -11.33
C SER A 383 -18.70 23.87 -10.11
N PHE A 384 -18.44 24.44 -8.94
CA PHE A 384 -18.68 23.82 -7.64
C PHE A 384 -19.54 24.79 -6.85
N GLU A 385 -20.65 24.31 -6.30
CA GLU A 385 -21.54 25.10 -5.45
C GLU A 385 -21.28 24.80 -3.99
N PHE A 386 -21.11 25.85 -3.18
CA PHE A 386 -20.81 25.72 -1.77
C PHE A 386 -21.75 26.55 -0.92
N VAL A 387 -22.03 26.07 0.28
CA VAL A 387 -22.76 26.81 1.31
C VAL A 387 -21.82 27.13 2.48
N LYS A 388 -22.00 28.32 3.06
CA LYS A 388 -21.27 28.74 4.26
C LYS A 388 -21.86 28.06 5.49
N ILE A 389 -21.05 27.28 6.18
CA ILE A 389 -21.36 26.71 7.49
C ILE A 389 -20.77 27.61 8.57
N LYS A 390 -21.62 28.08 9.48
CA LYS A 390 -21.19 28.98 10.56
C LYS A 390 -20.49 28.19 11.67
N ALA A 391 -19.47 28.77 12.27
CA ALA A 391 -18.87 28.29 13.50
C ALA A 391 -19.94 28.10 14.60
N GLY A 392 -19.74 27.10 15.46
CA GLY A 392 -20.69 26.80 16.52
C GLY A 392 -20.35 25.54 17.30
N LYS A 393 -21.19 25.25 18.30
CA LYS A 393 -21.11 24.05 19.13
C LYS A 393 -22.22 23.07 18.78
N PHE A 394 -21.95 21.78 18.89
CA PHE A 394 -22.96 20.73 18.78
C PHE A 394 -22.57 19.48 19.57
N MET A 395 -23.54 18.58 19.75
CA MET A 395 -23.30 17.25 20.27
C MET A 395 -23.00 16.31 19.10
N MET A 396 -21.80 15.75 19.07
CA MET A 396 -21.33 14.75 18.11
C MET A 396 -21.51 13.35 18.71
N GLY A 397 -21.88 12.36 17.89
CA GLY A 397 -22.27 11.03 18.35
C GLY A 397 -23.78 10.89 18.64
N SER A 398 -24.21 9.76 19.19
CA SER A 398 -25.61 9.45 19.44
C SER A 398 -25.85 9.10 20.92
N PRO A 399 -27.00 9.48 21.50
CA PRO A 399 -27.36 9.03 22.85
C PRO A 399 -27.61 7.52 22.85
N ASP A 400 -27.43 6.87 24.01
CA ASP A 400 -27.63 5.41 24.18
C ASP A 400 -29.04 4.91 23.79
N SER A 401 -30.01 5.82 23.75
CA SER A 401 -31.40 5.53 23.38
C SER A 401 -31.71 5.68 21.88
N GLU A 402 -30.75 6.14 21.06
CA GLU A 402 -30.97 6.35 19.63
C GLU A 402 -31.13 5.01 18.88
N PRO A 403 -32.24 4.76 18.16
CA PRO A 403 -32.43 3.51 17.42
C PRO A 403 -31.37 3.32 16.32
N GLY A 404 -30.77 2.13 16.28
CA GLY A 404 -29.80 1.75 15.26
C GLY A 404 -28.38 2.28 15.49
N ARG A 405 -28.10 2.85 16.68
CA ARG A 405 -26.75 3.26 17.11
C ARG A 405 -25.76 2.09 17.15
N GLU A 406 -24.49 2.43 16.99
CA GLU A 406 -23.34 1.57 17.24
C GLU A 406 -22.58 2.04 18.50
N ASP A 407 -21.70 1.20 19.03
CA ASP A 407 -20.99 1.46 20.30
C ASP A 407 -19.88 2.52 20.18
N ASP A 408 -19.46 2.85 18.96
CA ASP A 408 -18.37 3.79 18.65
C ASP A 408 -18.85 5.24 18.42
N GLU A 409 -20.13 5.50 18.65
CA GLU A 409 -20.80 6.79 18.43
C GLU A 409 -21.00 7.58 19.75
N ILE A 410 -20.03 7.51 20.68
CA ILE A 410 -20.12 8.14 22.01
C ILE A 410 -20.47 9.63 21.92
N LEU A 411 -21.56 10.04 22.59
CA LEU A 411 -22.04 11.42 22.57
C LEU A 411 -21.11 12.37 23.35
N HIS A 412 -20.61 13.43 22.71
CA HIS A 412 -19.72 14.43 23.31
C HIS A 412 -19.87 15.82 22.66
N GLU A 413 -19.47 16.89 23.36
CA GLU A 413 -19.53 18.26 22.82
C GLU A 413 -18.34 18.55 21.88
N VAL A 414 -18.62 19.14 20.73
CA VAL A 414 -17.61 19.65 19.80
C VAL A 414 -17.85 21.13 19.52
N GLU A 415 -16.80 21.93 19.56
CA GLU A 415 -16.79 23.33 19.13
C GLU A 415 -15.99 23.51 17.84
N LEU A 416 -16.64 24.00 16.78
CA LEU A 416 -15.98 24.45 15.55
C LEU A 416 -15.83 25.96 15.61
N THR A 417 -14.59 26.45 15.66
CA THR A 417 -14.30 27.87 15.94
C THR A 417 -14.33 28.76 14.70
N LYS A 418 -14.34 28.17 13.51
CA LYS A 418 -14.23 28.88 12.24
C LYS A 418 -15.36 28.49 11.31
N ASP A 419 -15.89 29.51 10.63
CA ASP A 419 -16.74 29.29 9.46
C ASP A 419 -15.94 28.54 8.38
N TYR A 420 -16.60 27.63 7.68
CA TYR A 420 -16.06 26.94 6.51
C TYR A 420 -17.14 26.85 5.44
N TYR A 421 -16.74 26.50 4.21
CA TYR A 421 -17.67 26.32 3.10
C TYR A 421 -17.68 24.84 2.72
N MET A 422 -18.87 24.23 2.64
CA MET A 422 -19.03 22.84 2.26
C MET A 422 -19.78 22.75 0.92
N GLN A 423 -19.33 21.84 0.05
CA GLN A 423 -19.97 21.60 -1.23
C GLN A 423 -21.39 21.11 -0.99
N THR A 424 -22.34 21.69 -1.72
CA THR A 424 -23.77 21.41 -1.54
C THR A 424 -24.12 19.94 -1.83
N THR A 425 -23.37 19.30 -2.71
CA THR A 425 -23.51 17.90 -3.13
C THR A 425 -22.19 17.14 -2.95
N GLU A 426 -22.21 15.82 -3.19
CA GLU A 426 -20.98 15.06 -3.44
C GLU A 426 -20.28 15.56 -4.72
N VAL A 427 -18.99 15.24 -4.85
CA VAL A 427 -18.26 15.48 -6.10
C VAL A 427 -18.87 14.63 -7.21
N THR A 428 -19.21 15.24 -8.32
CA THR A 428 -19.88 14.54 -9.43
C THR A 428 -18.88 13.88 -10.37
N GLN A 429 -19.33 12.88 -11.12
CA GLN A 429 -18.53 12.23 -12.16
C GLN A 429 -18.04 13.22 -13.22
N GLY A 430 -18.85 14.25 -13.55
CA GLY A 430 -18.45 15.31 -14.47
C GLY A 430 -17.33 16.18 -13.90
N GLN A 431 -17.42 16.56 -12.62
CA GLN A 431 -16.37 17.29 -11.91
C GLN A 431 -15.08 16.47 -11.84
N TRP A 432 -15.19 15.19 -11.47
CA TRP A 432 -14.07 14.25 -11.45
C TRP A 432 -13.38 14.16 -12.81
N GLN A 433 -14.13 13.86 -13.87
CA GLN A 433 -13.63 13.72 -15.23
C GLN A 433 -12.92 14.98 -15.73
N ALA A 434 -13.41 16.16 -15.36
CA ALA A 434 -12.82 17.42 -15.79
C ALA A 434 -11.49 17.76 -15.08
N VAL A 435 -11.28 17.27 -13.85
CA VAL A 435 -10.02 17.47 -13.11
C VAL A 435 -9.02 16.34 -13.35
N MET A 436 -9.49 15.09 -13.37
CA MET A 436 -8.64 13.89 -13.39
C MET A 436 -8.42 13.33 -14.80
N GLY A 437 -9.31 13.63 -15.75
CA GLY A 437 -9.22 13.14 -17.13
C GLY A 437 -9.73 11.72 -17.35
N ASN A 438 -10.26 11.07 -16.32
CA ASN A 438 -10.87 9.73 -16.37
C ASN A 438 -12.16 9.69 -15.52
N ASN A 439 -12.89 8.57 -15.55
CA ASN A 439 -14.06 8.35 -14.68
C ASN A 439 -14.07 6.89 -14.17
N PRO A 440 -13.74 6.65 -12.89
CA PRO A 440 -13.62 5.31 -12.31
C PRO A 440 -14.96 4.68 -11.92
N SER A 441 -16.04 5.47 -11.89
CA SER A 441 -17.34 5.07 -11.37
C SER A 441 -17.94 3.86 -12.10
N TYR A 442 -18.56 2.97 -11.34
CA TYR A 442 -19.34 1.84 -11.81
C TYR A 442 -20.76 2.23 -12.25
N LEU A 443 -21.46 3.07 -11.47
CA LEU A 443 -22.85 3.47 -11.68
C LEU A 443 -22.92 4.80 -12.44
N LYS A 444 -23.40 4.77 -13.70
CA LYS A 444 -23.32 5.93 -14.62
C LYS A 444 -24.68 6.41 -15.13
N SER A 445 -25.78 5.76 -14.73
CA SER A 445 -27.09 5.94 -15.35
C SER A 445 -27.86 7.18 -14.88
N CYS A 446 -27.47 7.80 -13.77
CA CYS A 446 -28.17 8.92 -13.14
C CYS A 446 -27.78 10.33 -13.65
N GLY A 447 -27.06 10.45 -14.77
CA GLY A 447 -26.66 11.76 -15.30
C GLY A 447 -25.54 12.39 -14.47
N ASP A 448 -25.84 13.45 -13.70
CA ASP A 448 -24.88 14.09 -12.78
C ASP A 448 -24.75 13.28 -11.49
N CYS A 449 -24.26 12.06 -11.64
CA CYS A 449 -24.06 11.09 -10.57
C CYS A 449 -22.90 11.51 -9.66
N PRO A 450 -22.93 11.12 -8.37
CA PRO A 450 -21.73 11.19 -7.53
C PRO A 450 -20.62 10.32 -8.13
N VAL A 451 -19.37 10.75 -7.99
CA VAL A 451 -18.23 9.90 -8.29
C VAL A 451 -18.07 8.86 -7.19
N GLU A 452 -18.04 7.59 -7.57
CA GLU A 452 -17.70 6.46 -6.69
C GLU A 452 -16.58 5.60 -7.29
N ARG A 453 -16.15 4.56 -6.55
CA ARG A 453 -14.90 3.80 -6.77
C ARG A 453 -13.66 4.68 -6.69
N VAL A 454 -13.69 5.64 -5.78
CA VAL A 454 -12.56 6.52 -5.47
C VAL A 454 -12.09 6.25 -4.05
N SER A 455 -10.78 6.08 -3.88
CA SER A 455 -10.19 5.88 -2.57
C SER A 455 -9.97 7.22 -1.88
N TRP A 456 -9.68 7.18 -0.59
CA TRP A 456 -9.27 8.39 0.13
C TRP A 456 -8.03 9.01 -0.52
N ASN A 457 -7.08 8.18 -0.98
CA ASN A 457 -5.89 8.63 -1.71
C ASN A 457 -6.25 9.30 -3.05
N ASP A 458 -7.18 8.70 -3.82
CA ASP A 458 -7.62 9.29 -5.09
C ASP A 458 -8.33 10.64 -4.87
N ALA A 459 -9.11 10.77 -3.79
CA ALA A 459 -9.73 12.04 -3.40
C ALA A 459 -8.67 13.11 -3.06
N GLN A 460 -7.58 12.75 -2.37
CA GLN A 460 -6.46 13.68 -2.14
C GLN A 460 -5.78 14.11 -3.44
N ASP A 461 -5.58 13.19 -4.39
CA ASP A 461 -4.99 13.51 -5.70
C ASP A 461 -5.89 14.45 -6.51
N PHE A 462 -7.21 14.21 -6.48
CA PHE A 462 -8.21 15.10 -7.07
C PHE A 462 -8.13 16.51 -6.44
N ILE A 463 -8.12 16.60 -5.11
CA ILE A 463 -8.01 17.85 -4.37
C ILE A 463 -6.70 18.58 -4.72
N GLN A 464 -5.58 17.86 -4.79
CA GLN A 464 -4.28 18.43 -5.12
C GLN A 464 -4.30 19.04 -6.52
N LYS A 465 -4.82 18.32 -7.53
CA LYS A 465 -4.95 18.85 -8.89
C LYS A 465 -5.91 20.04 -8.94
N LEU A 466 -7.04 19.97 -8.25
CA LEU A 466 -8.01 21.08 -8.18
C LEU A 466 -7.37 22.35 -7.57
N ASN A 467 -6.59 22.21 -6.50
CA ASN A 467 -5.85 23.31 -5.87
C ASN A 467 -4.78 23.90 -6.81
N GLN A 468 -4.11 23.08 -7.63
CA GLN A 468 -3.14 23.55 -8.63
C GLN A 468 -3.78 24.39 -9.75
N LEU A 469 -5.09 24.25 -10.00
CA LEU A 469 -5.83 25.11 -10.92
C LEU A 469 -6.06 26.53 -10.36
N GLY A 470 -5.72 26.77 -9.09
CA GLY A 470 -5.76 28.09 -8.45
C GLY A 470 -7.17 28.57 -8.12
N GLN A 471 -8.11 27.65 -7.92
CA GLN A 471 -9.53 27.96 -7.68
C GLN A 471 -9.91 28.06 -6.19
N GLY A 472 -9.00 27.73 -5.26
CA GLY A 472 -9.24 27.79 -3.81
C GLY A 472 -8.28 26.89 -3.03
N GLU A 473 -8.48 26.80 -1.72
CA GLU A 473 -7.87 25.79 -0.84
C GLU A 473 -8.92 24.74 -0.47
N PHE A 474 -9.12 23.77 -1.37
CA PHE A 474 -10.03 22.64 -1.18
C PHE A 474 -9.37 21.56 -0.32
N ARG A 475 -10.19 20.83 0.45
CA ARG A 475 -9.82 19.64 1.23
C ARG A 475 -11.05 18.78 1.50
N LEU A 476 -10.85 17.59 2.07
CA LEU A 476 -11.94 16.82 2.68
C LEU A 476 -12.40 17.50 3.98
N PRO A 477 -13.70 17.36 4.34
CA PRO A 477 -14.18 17.78 5.66
C PRO A 477 -13.50 16.98 6.75
N THR A 478 -13.32 17.58 7.93
CA THR A 478 -13.09 16.75 9.11
C THR A 478 -14.35 15.97 9.43
N GLU A 479 -14.19 14.88 10.17
CA GLU A 479 -15.32 14.07 10.61
C GLU A 479 -16.34 14.91 11.39
N ALA A 480 -15.85 15.80 12.27
CA ALA A 480 -16.70 16.70 13.03
C ALA A 480 -17.38 17.76 12.16
N GLU A 481 -16.70 18.31 11.16
CA GLU A 481 -17.31 19.22 10.19
C GLU A 481 -18.43 18.51 9.42
N TRP A 482 -18.18 17.29 8.96
CA TRP A 482 -19.17 16.49 8.24
C TRP A 482 -20.43 16.25 9.08
N GLU A 483 -20.28 15.80 10.32
CA GLU A 483 -21.44 15.51 11.18
C GLU A 483 -22.21 16.76 11.59
N TYR A 484 -21.50 17.85 11.88
CA TYR A 484 -22.13 19.14 12.18
C TYR A 484 -23.00 19.61 11.01
N ALA A 485 -22.46 19.49 9.80
CA ALA A 485 -23.11 19.84 8.56
C ALA A 485 -24.30 18.91 8.25
N ALA A 486 -24.16 17.61 8.49
CA ALA A 486 -25.24 16.63 8.30
C ALA A 486 -26.44 16.95 9.21
N ARG A 487 -26.18 17.21 10.50
CA ARG A 487 -27.22 17.53 11.50
C ARG A 487 -27.95 18.83 11.23
N ALA A 488 -27.28 19.83 10.67
CA ALA A 488 -27.84 21.15 10.38
C ALA A 488 -28.65 21.78 11.54
N GLY A 489 -28.15 21.59 12.78
CA GLY A 489 -28.75 22.10 14.01
C GLY A 489 -29.77 21.16 14.69
N THR A 490 -30.04 19.99 14.13
CA THR A 490 -30.90 18.97 14.75
C THR A 490 -30.11 18.05 15.70
N THR A 491 -30.81 17.42 16.63
CA THR A 491 -30.26 16.39 17.55
C THR A 491 -30.86 15.01 17.29
N THR A 492 -31.63 14.87 16.22
CA THR A 492 -32.30 13.62 15.81
C THR A 492 -31.35 12.75 14.97
N PRO A 493 -31.68 11.46 14.75
CA PRO A 493 -30.88 10.57 13.91
C PRO A 493 -30.61 11.14 12.51
N PHE A 494 -31.63 11.77 11.91
CA PHE A 494 -31.54 12.41 10.60
C PHE A 494 -31.84 13.92 10.71
N ALA A 495 -31.36 14.71 9.77
CA ALA A 495 -31.73 16.13 9.66
C ALA A 495 -33.23 16.36 9.42
N PHE A 496 -33.96 15.31 9.05
CA PHE A 496 -35.39 15.30 8.80
C PHE A 496 -36.22 14.80 10.00
N GLY A 497 -35.57 14.53 11.13
CA GLY A 497 -36.22 14.01 12.34
C GLY A 497 -35.85 12.55 12.63
N ASN A 498 -36.78 11.81 13.22
CA ASN A 498 -36.55 10.42 13.66
C ASN A 498 -36.69 9.38 12.55
N CYS A 499 -37.35 9.72 11.44
CA CYS A 499 -37.53 8.84 10.30
C CYS A 499 -36.91 9.44 9.05
N LEU A 500 -36.29 8.58 8.25
CA LEU A 500 -35.77 8.92 6.93
C LEU A 500 -36.78 8.45 5.88
N SER A 501 -37.23 9.37 5.02
CA SER A 501 -38.08 9.03 3.87
C SER A 501 -37.21 8.86 2.63
N THR A 502 -37.61 7.97 1.72
CA THR A 502 -36.96 7.77 0.42
C THR A 502 -37.17 8.94 -0.55
N ASP A 503 -38.05 9.89 -0.23
CA ASP A 503 -38.17 11.18 -0.92
C ASP A 503 -37.09 12.19 -0.49
N ALA A 504 -36.53 12.00 0.71
CA ALA A 504 -35.52 12.88 1.28
C ALA A 504 -34.09 12.33 1.14
N ALA A 505 -33.93 11.01 0.96
CA ALA A 505 -32.65 10.37 0.79
C ALA A 505 -32.71 9.11 -0.08
N ASN A 506 -31.56 8.72 -0.63
CA ASN A 506 -31.43 7.51 -1.43
C ASN A 506 -30.75 6.40 -0.62
N TYR A 507 -31.51 5.40 -0.20
CA TYR A 507 -31.04 4.26 0.61
C TYR A 507 -31.94 3.04 0.35
N ASN A 508 -31.71 1.92 1.05
CA ASN A 508 -32.59 0.77 0.99
C ASN A 508 -33.88 0.97 1.80
N GLY A 509 -34.91 1.54 1.15
CA GLY A 509 -36.22 1.81 1.73
C GLY A 509 -36.98 0.60 2.30
N ASN A 510 -36.53 -0.63 2.05
CA ASN A 510 -37.12 -1.84 2.64
C ASN A 510 -36.81 -1.99 4.13
N TYR A 511 -35.74 -1.34 4.62
CA TYR A 511 -35.24 -1.44 5.98
C TYR A 511 -35.13 -0.04 6.64
N PRO A 512 -36.26 0.62 6.92
CA PRO A 512 -36.27 1.85 7.70
C PRO A 512 -35.92 1.58 9.18
N LEU A 513 -35.70 2.64 9.97
CA LEU A 513 -35.63 2.49 11.42
C LEU A 513 -36.96 1.94 11.98
N ALA A 514 -36.91 1.38 13.19
CA ALA A 514 -38.09 0.88 13.87
C ALA A 514 -39.18 1.97 13.93
N ASP A 515 -40.43 1.56 13.70
CA ASP A 515 -41.63 2.42 13.67
C ASP A 515 -41.67 3.50 12.57
N CYS A 516 -40.71 3.47 11.62
CA CYS A 516 -40.73 4.34 10.45
C CYS A 516 -41.33 3.64 9.21
N PRO A 517 -41.99 4.38 8.30
CA PRO A 517 -42.59 3.81 7.10
C PRO A 517 -41.51 3.28 6.15
N LYS A 518 -41.81 2.17 5.46
CA LYS A 518 -41.01 1.68 4.33
C LYS A 518 -41.13 2.65 3.15
N GLY A 519 -40.10 2.64 2.31
CA GLY A 519 -40.06 3.41 1.07
C GLY A 519 -39.44 2.62 -0.08
N ASP A 520 -39.14 3.31 -1.17
CA ASP A 520 -38.58 2.72 -2.38
C ASP A 520 -37.10 2.33 -2.21
N TYR A 521 -36.72 1.19 -2.77
CA TYR A 521 -35.31 0.81 -2.92
C TYR A 521 -34.91 0.94 -4.39
N ARG A 522 -34.09 1.95 -4.70
CA ARG A 522 -33.71 2.29 -6.08
C ARG A 522 -32.59 1.41 -6.65
N SER A 523 -31.82 0.75 -5.78
CA SER A 523 -30.71 -0.13 -6.13
C SER A 523 -29.62 0.53 -7.01
N THR A 524 -29.50 1.86 -6.97
CA THR A 524 -28.50 2.63 -7.72
C THR A 524 -28.37 4.05 -7.16
N THR A 525 -27.31 4.77 -7.56
CA THR A 525 -27.15 6.20 -7.26
C THR A 525 -28.17 7.05 -8.01
N VAL A 526 -28.50 8.21 -7.45
CA VAL A 526 -29.36 9.21 -8.09
C VAL A 526 -28.54 10.45 -8.42
N THR A 527 -29.11 11.32 -9.27
CA THR A 527 -28.51 12.62 -9.58
C THR A 527 -28.28 13.38 -8.27
N VAL A 528 -27.09 13.93 -8.07
CA VAL A 528 -26.81 14.70 -6.86
C VAL A 528 -27.76 15.88 -6.73
N GLY A 529 -28.18 16.21 -5.51
CA GLY A 529 -29.09 17.32 -5.25
C GLY A 529 -30.53 17.13 -5.73
N SER A 530 -30.90 15.93 -6.20
CA SER A 530 -32.27 15.65 -6.69
C SER A 530 -33.29 15.41 -5.59
N LEU A 531 -32.84 15.09 -4.36
CA LEU A 531 -33.68 14.85 -3.19
C LEU A 531 -33.69 16.06 -2.25
N GLN A 532 -34.45 15.98 -1.16
CA GLN A 532 -34.59 17.09 -0.22
C GLN A 532 -33.24 17.45 0.46
N SER A 533 -32.90 18.73 0.50
CA SER A 533 -31.75 19.21 1.29
C SER A 533 -32.07 19.27 2.78
N ASN A 534 -31.05 19.22 3.63
CA ASN A 534 -31.19 19.63 5.03
C ASN A 534 -31.41 21.15 5.18
N LEU A 535 -31.57 21.64 6.41
CA LEU A 535 -31.83 23.06 6.71
C LEU A 535 -30.72 24.00 6.23
N TRP A 536 -29.52 23.50 5.98
CA TRP A 536 -28.37 24.28 5.50
C TRP A 536 -28.13 24.12 4.01
N LYS A 537 -29.09 23.58 3.25
CA LYS A 537 -28.98 23.41 1.79
C LYS A 537 -27.84 22.48 1.36
N LEU A 538 -27.50 21.51 2.22
CA LEU A 538 -26.69 20.36 1.85
C LEU A 538 -27.60 19.22 1.47
N TYR A 539 -27.29 18.60 0.34
CA TYR A 539 -28.03 17.49 -0.24
C TYR A 539 -27.30 16.17 0.02
N ASP A 540 -28.06 15.09 0.01
CA ASP A 540 -27.55 13.71 0.01
C ASP A 540 -26.71 13.32 1.25
N MET A 541 -26.74 14.12 2.32
CA MET A 541 -26.02 13.83 3.58
C MET A 541 -26.47 12.53 4.30
N HIS A 542 -27.55 11.90 3.84
CA HIS A 542 -28.18 10.73 4.46
C HIS A 542 -28.38 9.58 3.46
N GLY A 543 -27.46 9.37 2.52
CA GLY A 543 -27.47 8.24 1.59
C GLY A 543 -26.75 8.54 0.29
N ASN A 544 -27.20 7.93 -0.80
CA ASN A 544 -26.62 8.01 -2.14
C ASN A 544 -25.24 7.36 -2.22
N VAL A 545 -24.18 7.98 -1.68
CA VAL A 545 -22.87 7.35 -1.49
C VAL A 545 -22.29 7.73 -0.13
N TYR A 546 -21.51 6.82 0.45
CA TYR A 546 -20.66 7.16 1.59
C TYR A 546 -19.63 8.23 1.19
N GLU A 547 -19.19 9.01 2.16
CA GLU A 547 -18.29 10.13 1.91
C GLU A 547 -17.05 10.11 2.79
N TRP A 548 -15.86 10.09 2.16
CA TRP A 548 -14.58 10.19 2.86
C TRP A 548 -14.44 11.49 3.65
N CYS A 549 -13.97 11.37 4.89
CA CYS A 549 -13.52 12.47 5.75
C CYS A 549 -11.99 12.49 5.87
N SER A 550 -11.41 13.58 6.35
CA SER A 550 -9.95 13.68 6.53
C SER A 550 -9.41 12.79 7.65
N ASP A 551 -10.23 12.49 8.64
CA ASP A 551 -9.79 11.96 9.93
C ASP A 551 -9.37 10.50 9.84
N TRP A 552 -8.35 10.15 10.61
CA TRP A 552 -8.09 8.76 10.96
C TRP A 552 -9.15 8.28 11.95
N TYR A 553 -9.67 7.08 11.75
CA TYR A 553 -10.67 6.50 12.63
C TYR A 553 -10.05 6.13 13.98
N ALA A 554 -10.66 6.62 15.05
CA ALA A 554 -10.34 6.27 16.42
C ALA A 554 -11.60 6.35 17.31
N PRO A 555 -11.56 5.74 18.50
CA PRO A 555 -12.61 5.92 19.50
C PRO A 555 -12.80 7.40 19.84
N TYR A 556 -14.04 7.82 20.02
CA TYR A 556 -14.33 9.17 20.50
C TYR A 556 -13.89 9.36 21.95
N SER A 557 -13.50 10.60 22.26
CA SER A 557 -13.40 11.04 23.66
C SER A 557 -14.80 11.34 24.19
N SER A 558 -15.05 11.02 25.45
CA SER A 558 -16.26 11.46 26.15
C SER A 558 -16.17 12.94 26.61
N THR A 559 -15.04 13.61 26.38
CA THR A 559 -14.80 15.00 26.78
C THR A 559 -15.10 15.98 25.65
N ALA A 560 -15.40 17.23 26.01
CA ALA A 560 -15.52 18.30 25.02
C ALA A 560 -14.20 18.52 24.25
N VAL A 561 -14.28 18.77 22.95
CA VAL A 561 -13.13 19.03 22.06
C VAL A 561 -13.36 20.24 21.17
N VAL A 562 -12.28 20.90 20.73
CA VAL A 562 -12.32 22.11 19.91
C VAL A 562 -11.56 21.87 18.61
N ASP A 563 -12.19 22.16 17.46
CA ASP A 563 -11.67 21.92 16.10
C ASP A 563 -10.96 20.55 15.94
N PRO A 564 -11.61 19.41 16.30
CA PRO A 564 -10.97 18.10 16.20
C PRO A 564 -10.67 17.74 14.74
N VAL A 565 -9.48 17.17 14.53
CA VAL A 565 -8.97 16.70 13.22
C VAL A 565 -8.64 15.21 13.21
N GLY A 566 -9.13 14.49 14.22
CA GLY A 566 -8.78 13.10 14.50
C GLY A 566 -7.35 12.94 15.04
N PRO A 567 -6.89 11.70 15.26
CA PRO A 567 -5.51 11.41 15.63
C PRO A 567 -4.56 11.67 14.45
N VAL A 568 -3.28 11.83 14.74
CA VAL A 568 -2.24 12.14 13.73
C VAL A 568 -1.99 10.95 12.79
N GLU A 569 -2.19 9.73 13.27
CA GLU A 569 -1.96 8.47 12.56
C GLU A 569 -3.08 7.46 12.85
N GLY A 570 -3.23 6.47 11.97
CA GLY A 570 -4.20 5.38 12.09
C GLY A 570 -4.15 4.45 10.88
N SER A 571 -4.89 3.34 10.94
CA SER A 571 -4.94 2.35 9.86
C SER A 571 -6.11 2.57 8.89
N TYR A 572 -7.16 3.23 9.35
CA TYR A 572 -8.42 3.38 8.63
C TYR A 572 -8.86 4.84 8.62
N ARG A 573 -9.31 5.34 7.47
CA ARG A 573 -9.91 6.68 7.35
C ARG A 573 -11.41 6.58 7.58
N VAL A 574 -11.98 7.64 8.12
CA VAL A 574 -13.43 7.72 8.37
C VAL A 574 -14.18 8.01 7.06
N PHE A 575 -15.33 7.38 6.88
CA PHE A 575 -16.36 7.83 5.95
C PHE A 575 -17.75 7.79 6.60
N ARG A 576 -18.67 8.61 6.09
CA ARG A 576 -19.97 8.91 6.73
C ARG A 576 -21.11 8.97 5.72
N GLY A 577 -22.36 8.91 6.20
CA GLY A 577 -23.57 9.25 5.44
C GLY A 577 -24.43 8.09 4.93
N GLY A 578 -23.89 6.87 4.89
CA GLY A 578 -24.57 5.74 4.28
C GLY A 578 -24.60 5.84 2.75
N ASP A 579 -25.18 4.86 2.09
CA ASP A 579 -25.28 4.82 0.63
C ASP A 579 -26.62 4.25 0.15
N TRP A 580 -26.83 4.26 -1.17
CA TRP A 580 -28.05 3.79 -1.83
C TRP A 580 -28.46 2.36 -1.49
N ASN A 581 -27.53 1.51 -1.07
CA ASN A 581 -27.75 0.09 -0.75
C ASN A 581 -27.96 -0.18 0.73
N ASN A 582 -27.66 0.79 1.59
CA ASN A 582 -27.66 0.60 3.03
C ASN A 582 -29.04 0.79 3.67
N ASP A 583 -29.24 0.12 4.80
CA ASP A 583 -30.41 0.32 5.65
C ASP A 583 -30.38 1.72 6.30
N ALA A 584 -31.54 2.24 6.70
CA ALA A 584 -31.64 3.60 7.26
C ALA A 584 -30.74 3.85 8.48
N ARG A 585 -30.39 2.81 9.24
CA ARG A 585 -29.50 2.93 10.41
C ARG A 585 -28.10 3.43 10.07
N TYR A 586 -27.61 3.15 8.86
CA TYR A 586 -26.29 3.58 8.40
C TYR A 586 -26.31 4.99 7.79
N CYS A 587 -27.51 5.53 7.53
CA CYS A 587 -27.70 6.88 7.02
C CYS A 587 -27.87 7.92 8.14
N ARG A 588 -27.80 7.53 9.41
CA ARG A 588 -27.90 8.44 10.55
C ARG A 588 -26.70 9.40 10.57
N SER A 589 -26.91 10.62 11.04
CA SER A 589 -25.87 11.65 11.15
C SER A 589 -24.68 11.18 11.98
N ALA A 590 -24.95 10.43 13.05
CA ALA A 590 -23.95 9.91 13.97
C ALA A 590 -23.25 8.64 13.47
N ASN A 591 -23.83 7.95 12.48
CA ASN A 591 -23.23 6.73 11.98
C ASN A 591 -21.89 7.05 11.31
N ARG A 592 -20.92 6.21 11.61
CA ARG A 592 -19.56 6.33 11.16
C ARG A 592 -19.00 4.95 10.83
N ASP A 593 -18.18 4.90 9.80
CA ASP A 593 -17.53 3.67 9.38
C ASP A 593 -16.14 3.99 8.82
N ARG A 594 -15.36 2.97 8.51
CA ARG A 594 -13.92 3.09 8.28
C ARG A 594 -13.39 2.03 7.33
N TYR A 595 -12.42 2.42 6.51
CA TYR A 595 -11.63 1.48 5.75
C TYR A 595 -10.25 2.07 5.44
N SER A 596 -9.35 1.23 4.94
CA SER A 596 -7.99 1.64 4.57
C SER A 596 -8.05 2.73 3.49
N PRO A 597 -7.08 3.67 3.48
CA PRO A 597 -7.13 4.83 2.58
C PRO A 597 -7.05 4.49 1.10
N GLY A 598 -6.63 3.27 0.74
CA GLY A 598 -6.59 2.77 -0.64
C GLY A 598 -7.84 1.98 -1.07
N TYR A 599 -8.83 1.81 -0.19
CA TYR A 599 -10.03 1.08 -0.52
C TYR A 599 -10.95 1.87 -1.43
N THR A 600 -11.55 1.16 -2.38
CA THR A 600 -12.53 1.71 -3.32
C THR A 600 -13.71 0.76 -3.38
N TYR A 601 -14.92 1.32 -3.45
CA TYR A 601 -16.13 0.53 -3.67
C TYR A 601 -17.18 1.35 -4.42
N TYR A 602 -18.19 0.68 -4.97
CA TYR A 602 -19.15 1.27 -5.91
C TYR A 602 -20.24 2.13 -5.25
N ASN A 603 -20.09 2.41 -3.97
CA ASN A 603 -20.99 3.18 -3.13
C ASN A 603 -20.23 4.23 -2.28
N LEU A 604 -18.96 4.48 -2.58
CA LEU A 604 -18.06 5.32 -1.79
C LEU A 604 -17.45 6.42 -2.64
N GLY A 605 -17.78 7.67 -2.27
CA GLY A 605 -17.35 8.92 -2.88
C GLY A 605 -16.85 9.92 -1.83
N PHE A 606 -17.03 11.21 -2.09
CA PHE A 606 -16.64 12.29 -1.17
C PHE A 606 -17.27 13.64 -1.57
N ARG A 607 -17.23 14.59 -0.65
CA ARG A 607 -17.51 16.01 -0.91
C ARG A 607 -16.37 16.91 -0.44
N LEU A 608 -16.34 18.14 -0.94
CA LEU A 608 -15.29 19.11 -0.62
C LEU A 608 -15.72 20.09 0.47
N VAL A 609 -14.73 20.56 1.22
CA VAL A 609 -14.81 21.85 1.90
C VAL A 609 -13.69 22.76 1.41
N PHE A 610 -13.89 24.07 1.50
CA PHE A 610 -12.82 25.03 1.26
C PHE A 610 -12.84 26.16 2.26
N ARG A 611 -11.66 26.77 2.44
CA ARG A 611 -11.49 27.96 3.27
C ARG A 611 -11.15 29.15 2.38
N LEU A 612 -11.82 30.28 2.59
CA LEU A 612 -11.40 31.52 1.95
C LEU A 612 -10.04 31.92 2.51
N PRO A 613 -9.07 32.35 1.67
CA PRO A 613 -7.83 32.92 2.15
C PRO A 613 -8.14 34.10 3.09
N PRO A 614 -7.40 34.29 4.20
CA PRO A 614 -7.61 35.44 5.05
C PRO A 614 -7.43 36.74 4.24
N GLY A 615 -8.50 37.53 4.10
CA GLY A 615 -8.46 38.87 3.49
C GLY A 615 -9.18 39.08 2.16
N ARG A 616 -10.24 38.32 1.84
CA ARG A 616 -11.20 38.67 0.77
C ARG A 616 -12.62 38.75 1.28
#